data_AF-A0A223HVT2-F1
#
_entry.id   AF-A0A223HVT2-F1
#
_cell.length_a   1.000
_cell.length_b   1.000
_cell.length_c   1.000
_cell.angle_alpha   90.00
_cell.angle_beta   90.00
_cell.angle_gamma   90.00
#
_symmetry.space_group_name_H-M   'P 1'
#
loop_
_entity.id
_entity.type
_entity.pdbx_description
1 polymer ?
#
loop_
_entity_poly.entity_id
_entity_poly.type
_entity_poly.pdbx_seq_one_letter_code
_entity_poly.pdbx_strand_id
1 'polypeptide(L)' 'MDKNLLGTNIVTQIGIIVKDIEKVSQTYADFFGVEKPKWNWTDGYDKSHAEFNGKPSNARAKLAFLTWVSFK' A
#
# COMPACT_ATOMS: atom_id res chain seq x y z
N MET A 1 -19.30 12.24 -14.55
CA MET A 1 -17.88 11.93 -14.35
C MET A 1 -17.62 12.07 -12.87
N ASP A 2 -17.51 10.95 -12.19
CA ASP A 2 -17.54 10.90 -10.73
C ASP A 2 -16.38 11.68 -10.09
N LYS A 3 -16.64 12.26 -8.92
CA LYS A 3 -15.62 12.94 -8.11
C LYS A 3 -14.52 11.93 -7.77
N ASN A 4 -13.36 12.06 -8.39
CA ASN A 4 -12.18 11.32 -8.00
C ASN A 4 -11.77 11.76 -6.58
N LEU A 5 -11.71 10.80 -5.65
CA LEU A 5 -11.39 11.02 -4.22
C LEU A 5 -10.08 11.79 -4.02
N LEU A 6 -9.12 11.62 -4.92
CA LEU A 6 -7.79 12.23 -4.82
C LEU A 6 -7.68 13.57 -5.57
N GLY A 7 -8.70 14.00 -6.32
CA GLY A 7 -8.65 15.22 -7.13
C GLY A 7 -7.65 15.18 -8.30
N THR A 8 -6.94 14.07 -8.50
CA THR A 8 -5.96 13.86 -9.57
C THR A 8 -5.94 12.39 -10.01
N ASN A 9 -5.58 12.16 -11.28
CA ASN A 9 -5.32 10.82 -11.83
C ASN A 9 -3.82 10.48 -11.85
N ILE A 10 -2.95 11.40 -11.38
CA ILE A 10 -1.50 11.22 -11.35
C ILE A 10 -1.06 11.09 -9.89
N VAL A 11 -0.44 9.96 -9.55
CA VAL A 11 0.06 9.64 -8.21
C VAL A 11 1.45 9.03 -8.34
N THR A 12 2.37 9.44 -7.47
CA THR A 12 3.67 8.77 -7.29
C THR A 12 3.59 7.87 -6.05
N GLN A 13 3.79 6.57 -6.24
CA GLN A 13 3.82 5.59 -5.15
C GLN A 13 5.26 5.19 -4.82
N ILE A 14 5.60 5.21 -3.52
CA ILE A 14 6.90 4.75 -3.00
C ILE A 14 6.65 3.50 -2.16
N GLY A 15 7.25 2.37 -2.56
CA GLY A 15 7.16 1.10 -1.82
C GLY A 15 8.32 0.95 -0.84
N ILE A 16 8.01 0.61 0.42
CA ILE A 16 9.01 0.38 1.48
C ILE A 16 8.80 -1.03 2.04
N ILE A 17 9.83 -1.87 1.96
CA ILE A 17 9.80 -3.24 2.48
C ILE A 17 10.17 -3.21 3.97
N VAL A 18 9.32 -3.81 4.79
CA VAL A 18 9.49 -3.82 6.25
C VAL A 18 9.27 -5.23 6.80
N LYS A 19 9.90 -5.53 7.94
CA LYS A 19 9.74 -6.83 8.62
C LYS A 19 8.44 -6.92 9.43
N ASP A 20 8.01 -5.81 10.02
CA ASP A 20 6.83 -5.72 10.88
C ASP A 20 6.00 -4.51 10.45
N ILE A 21 4.88 -4.79 9.76
CA ILE A 21 4.01 -3.74 9.25
C ILE A 21 3.24 -3.05 10.38
N GLU A 22 2.86 -3.77 11.44
CA GLU A 22 2.11 -3.17 12.53
C GLU A 22 2.95 -2.11 13.25
N LYS A 23 4.22 -2.41 13.52
CA LYS A 23 5.15 -1.46 14.13
C LYS A 23 5.42 -0.27 13.20
N VAL A 24 5.82 -0.53 11.96
CA VAL A 24 6.25 0.55 11.05
C VAL A 24 5.09 1.43 10.62
N SER A 25 3.89 0.88 10.40
CA SER A 25 2.71 1.70 10.12
C SER A 25 2.35 2.62 11.28
N GLN A 26 2.54 2.18 12.54
CA GLN A 26 2.36 3.08 13.70
C GLN A 26 3.42 4.18 13.71
N THR A 27 4.69 3.84 13.49
CA THR A 27 5.80 4.82 13.47
C THR A 27 5.57 5.91 12.42
N TYR A 28 5.12 5.56 11.22
CA TYR A 28 4.78 6.55 10.20
C TYR A 28 3.53 7.36 10.56
N ALA A 29 2.51 6.73 11.14
CA ALA A 29 1.30 7.41 11.59
C ALA A 29 1.62 8.47 12.65
N ASP A 30 2.44 8.12 13.64
CA ASP A 30 2.91 9.04 14.69
C ASP A 30 3.75 10.17 14.09
N PHE A 31 4.67 9.84 13.18
CA PHE A 31 5.55 10.82 12.54
C PHE A 31 4.77 11.88 11.74
N PHE A 32 3.71 11.47 11.04
CA PHE A 32 2.90 12.38 10.24
C PHE A 32 1.64 12.92 10.96
N GLY A 33 1.38 12.48 12.20
CA GLY A 33 0.21 12.92 12.97
C GLY A 33 -1.14 12.46 12.40
N VAL A 34 -1.19 11.24 11.84
CA VAL A 34 -2.40 10.64 11.26
C VAL A 34 -2.81 9.37 12.00
N GLU A 35 -4.01 8.88 11.75
CA GLU A 35 -4.41 7.55 12.26
C GLU A 35 -3.61 6.43 11.59
N LYS A 36 -3.34 5.37 12.35
CA LYS A 36 -2.63 4.20 11.83
C LYS A 36 -3.42 3.56 10.69
N PRO A 37 -2.83 3.39 9.50
CA PRO A 37 -3.51 2.77 8.38
C PRO A 37 -3.77 1.28 8.67
N LYS A 38 -4.93 0.80 8.24
CA LYS A 38 -5.20 -0.64 8.22
C LYS A 38 -4.35 -1.30 7.14
N TRP A 39 -3.89 -2.51 7.41
CA TRP A 39 -3.21 -3.33 6.42
C TRP A 39 -4.14 -4.43 5.89
N ASN A 40 -3.89 -4.89 4.67
CA ASN A 40 -4.55 -6.06 4.09
C ASN A 40 -3.51 -7.01 3.48
N TRP A 41 -3.83 -8.30 3.43
CA TRP A 41 -3.02 -9.24 2.65
C TRP A 41 -3.27 -9.02 1.15
N THR A 42 -2.21 -9.10 0.34
CA THR A 42 -2.36 -9.26 -1.11
C THR A 42 -3.15 -10.54 -1.43
N ASP A 43 -3.78 -10.59 -2.59
CA ASP A 43 -4.46 -11.80 -3.03
C ASP A 43 -3.50 -12.99 -3.20
N GLY A 44 -4.06 -14.21 -3.11
CA GLY A 44 -3.35 -15.44 -3.48
C GLY A 44 -3.19 -15.59 -5.00
N TYR A 45 -2.39 -16.57 -5.41
CA TYR A 45 -2.00 -16.78 -6.81
C TYR A 45 -3.19 -16.85 -7.78
N ASP A 46 -4.28 -17.51 -7.39
CA ASP A 46 -5.49 -17.68 -8.23
C ASP A 46 -6.08 -16.37 -8.74
N LYS A 47 -5.81 -15.25 -8.06
CA LYS A 47 -6.26 -13.91 -8.45
C LYS A 47 -5.11 -12.98 -8.83
N SER A 48 -3.98 -13.08 -8.14
CA SER A 48 -2.85 -12.17 -8.34
C SER A 48 -2.00 -12.54 -9.57
N HIS A 49 -2.03 -13.82 -9.97
CA HIS A 49 -1.17 -14.38 -11.01
C HIS A 49 0.30 -13.98 -10.84
N ALA A 50 0.75 -13.87 -9.58
CA ALA A 50 2.08 -13.35 -9.27
C ALA A 50 3.17 -14.27 -9.82
N GLU A 51 4.18 -13.68 -10.44
CA GLU A 51 5.37 -14.36 -10.94
C GLU A 51 6.64 -13.75 -10.36
N PHE A 52 7.64 -14.59 -10.09
CA PHE A 52 8.98 -14.17 -9.72
C PHE A 52 10.00 -14.88 -10.62
N ASN A 53 10.78 -14.11 -11.39
CA ASN A 53 11.72 -14.63 -12.39
C ASN A 53 11.07 -15.62 -13.38
N GLY A 54 9.86 -15.28 -13.86
CA GLY A 54 9.11 -16.08 -14.83
C GLY A 54 8.51 -17.37 -14.28
N LYS A 55 8.45 -17.53 -12.95
CA LYS A 55 7.83 -18.70 -12.31
C LYS A 55 6.64 -18.27 -11.45
N PRO A 56 5.53 -19.02 -11.47
CA PRO A 56 4.41 -18.82 -10.56
C PRO A 56 4.85 -18.71 -9.10
N SER A 57 4.26 -17.79 -8.37
CA SER A 57 4.59 -17.52 -6.98
C SER A 57 3.34 -17.43 -6.11
N ASN A 58 3.35 -18.17 -5.00
CA ASN A 58 2.35 -18.07 -3.95
C ASN A 58 2.69 -16.96 -2.93
N ALA A 59 3.68 -16.11 -3.23
CA ALA A 59 4.11 -15.06 -2.32
C ALA A 59 2.97 -14.08 -2.04
N ARG A 60 2.85 -13.68 -0.78
CA ARG A 60 1.89 -12.67 -0.33
C ARG A 60 2.58 -11.69 0.61
N ALA A 61 2.06 -10.48 0.67
CA ALA A 61 2.53 -9.45 1.59
C ALA A 61 1.37 -8.78 2.32
N LYS A 62 1.63 -8.30 3.53
CA LYS A 62 0.76 -7.30 4.17
C LYS A 62 1.08 -5.95 3.54
N LEU A 63 0.06 -5.20 3.10
CA LEU A 63 0.21 -3.86 2.54
C LEU A 63 -0.63 -2.86 3.34
N ALA A 64 -0.04 -1.71 3.65
CA ALA A 64 -0.69 -0.56 4.27
C ALA A 64 -0.34 0.68 3.45
N PHE A 65 -1.33 1.55 3.22
CA PHE A 65 -1.17 2.71 2.37
C PHE A 65 -1.41 3.99 3.17
N LEU A 66 -0.49 4.94 3.02
CA LEU A 66 -0.65 6.33 3.45
C LEU A 66 -0.79 7.15 2.17
N THR A 67 -1.88 7.93 2.06
CA THR A 67 -2.16 8.73 0.88
C THR A 67 -2.11 10.20 1.24
N TRP A 68 -1.41 10.98 0.43
CA TRP A 68 -1.30 12.43 0.57
C TRP A 68 -1.97 13.08 -0.62
N VAL A 69 -2.89 14.00 -0.36
CA VAL A 69 -3.45 14.88 -1.39
C VAL A 69 -2.86 16.26 -1.16
N SER A 70 -2.03 16.71 -2.09
CA SER A 70 -1.61 18.11 -2.11
C SER A 70 -2.68 18.89 -2.87
N PHE A 71 -3.41 19.74 -2.14
CA PHE A 71 -4.21 20.78 -2.77
C PHE A 71 -3.23 21.85 -3.26
N LYS A 72 -3.13 22.00 -4.58
CA LYS A 72 -2.54 23.19 -5.19
C LYS A 72 -3.57 24.31 -5.18
#